data_AF-A0A954DWM7-F1
#
_entry.id   AF-A0A954DWM7-F1
#
_cell.length_a   1.000
_cell.length_b   1.000
_cell.length_c   1.000
_cell.angle_alpha   90.00
_cell.angle_beta   90.00
_cell.angle_gamma   90.00
#
_symmetry.space_group_name_H-M   'P 1'
#
loop_
_entity.id
_entity.type
_entity.pdbx_description
1 polymer ?
#
loop_
_entity_poly.entity_id
_entity_poly.type
_entity_poly.pdbx_seq_one_letter_code
_entity_poly.pdbx_strand_id
1 'polypeptide(L)'
;MAQYKRRKKLINPRLQLWMTGVFLGLTALSLLMQLMLFMLMMSDVALTLPNDGDLMWDQLSERLLFVIGTSFMVFLPLTLLVGILTTFRVAGPVFVFHRFLKNIREGNDPGVIRLRKGDKLHDLADAMNAAYAAIKEREDDVVANTGTTEQADAA
;
A
#
# COMPACT_ATOMS: atom_id res chain seq x y z
N MET A 1 -1.53 7.48 -36.29
CA MET A 1 -1.03 7.15 -34.94
C MET A 1 -2.23 6.88 -34.04
N ALA A 2 -2.50 5.61 -33.71
CA ALA A 2 -3.67 5.24 -32.91
C ALA A 2 -3.50 5.68 -31.45
N GLN A 3 -4.35 6.59 -31.01
CA GLN A 3 -4.33 7.17 -29.66
C GLN A 3 -4.79 6.11 -28.65
N TYR A 4 -3.83 5.49 -27.94
CA TYR A 4 -4.10 4.46 -26.93
C TYR A 4 -4.79 5.09 -25.71
N LYS A 5 -6.13 5.16 -25.73
CA LYS A 5 -6.94 5.64 -24.60
C LYS A 5 -7.00 4.53 -23.53
N ARG A 6 -6.02 4.49 -22.61
CA ARG A 6 -5.99 3.53 -21.49
C ARG A 6 -7.18 3.80 -20.55
N ARG A 7 -8.26 3.01 -20.68
CA ARG A 7 -9.51 3.14 -19.88
C ARG A 7 -9.60 2.22 -18.66
N LYS A 8 -8.53 1.50 -18.27
CA LYS A 8 -8.55 0.69 -17.04
C LYS A 8 -8.00 1.49 -15.86
N LYS A 9 -8.92 2.03 -15.03
CA LYS A 9 -8.58 2.74 -13.77
C LYS A 9 -8.09 1.81 -12.65
N LEU A 10 -8.37 0.50 -12.76
CA LEU A 10 -7.95 -0.53 -11.81
C LEU A 10 -6.96 -1.46 -12.51
N ILE A 11 -5.67 -1.33 -12.21
CA ILE A 11 -4.61 -2.18 -12.78
C ILE A 11 -4.41 -3.41 -11.88
N ASN A 12 -4.30 -3.19 -10.56
CA ASN A 12 -4.29 -4.24 -9.55
C ASN A 12 -5.36 -3.93 -8.49
N PRO A 13 -6.61 -4.38 -8.70
CA PRO A 13 -7.73 -4.01 -7.84
C PRO A 13 -7.52 -4.47 -6.39
N ARG A 14 -6.84 -5.59 -6.14
CA ARG A 14 -6.59 -6.10 -4.78
C ARG A 14 -5.73 -5.14 -3.96
N LEU A 15 -4.61 -4.69 -4.51
CA LEU A 15 -3.72 -3.75 -3.82
C LEU A 15 -4.40 -2.39 -3.65
N GLN A 16 -5.04 -1.89 -4.71
CA GLN A 16 -5.65 -0.56 -4.71
C GLN A 16 -6.85 -0.48 -3.76
N LEU A 17 -7.78 -1.45 -3.79
CA LEU A 17 -8.91 -1.49 -2.85
C LEU A 17 -8.45 -1.66 -1.41
N TRP A 18 -7.39 -2.44 -1.16
CA TRP A 18 -6.86 -2.58 0.19
C TRP A 18 -6.27 -1.27 0.72
N MET A 19 -5.41 -0.59 -0.06
CA MET A 19 -4.84 0.70 0.35
C MET A 19 -5.94 1.74 0.54
N THR A 20 -6.84 1.89 -0.44
CA THR A 20 -7.98 2.81 -0.33
C THR A 20 -8.88 2.46 0.84
N GLY A 21 -9.12 1.18 1.13
CA GLY A 21 -9.93 0.74 2.26
C GLY A 21 -9.30 1.10 3.61
N VAL A 22 -7.98 0.96 3.77
CA VAL A 22 -7.27 1.36 4.99
C VAL A 22 -7.36 2.88 5.20
N PHE A 23 -7.10 3.69 4.16
CA PHE A 23 -7.22 5.14 4.26
C PHE A 23 -8.66 5.58 4.50
N LEU A 24 -9.63 4.98 3.82
CA LEU A 24 -11.05 5.28 3.99
C LEU A 24 -11.52 4.95 5.40
N GLY A 25 -11.12 3.81 5.95
CA GLY A 25 -11.43 3.43 7.33
C GLY A 25 -10.84 4.40 8.36
N LEU A 26 -9.60 4.83 8.15
CA LEU A 26 -8.96 5.84 8.98
C LEU A 26 -9.66 7.20 8.89
N THR A 27 -10.02 7.66 7.69
CA THR A 27 -10.79 8.90 7.49
C THR A 27 -12.17 8.80 8.11
N ALA A 28 -12.87 7.67 7.95
CA ALA A 28 -14.18 7.46 8.56
C ALA A 28 -14.11 7.47 10.08
N LEU A 29 -13.09 6.84 10.68
CA LEU A 29 -12.84 6.88 12.12
C LEU A 29 -12.57 8.31 12.60
N SER A 30 -11.77 9.07 11.86
CA SER A 30 -11.49 10.48 12.16
C SER A 30 -12.75 11.33 12.12
N LEU A 31 -13.58 11.13 11.09
CA LEU A 31 -14.81 11.88 10.92
C LEU A 31 -15.84 11.54 12.01
N LEU A 32 -15.95 10.27 12.39
CA LEU A 32 -16.81 9.82 13.50
C LEU A 32 -16.38 10.43 14.82
N MET A 33 -15.08 10.41 15.12
CA MET A 33 -14.53 11.02 16.34
C MET A 33 -14.78 12.53 16.36
N GLN A 34 -14.56 13.22 15.23
CA GLN A 34 -14.84 14.65 15.09
C GLN A 34 -16.32 14.97 15.31
N LEU A 35 -17.24 14.17 14.75
CA LEU A 35 -18.68 14.30 14.98
C LEU A 35 -19.03 14.11 16.45
N MET A 36 -18.41 13.14 17.13
CA MET A 36 -18.64 12.89 18.55
C MET A 36 -18.16 14.06 19.42
N LEU A 37 -16.95 14.58 19.17
CA LEU A 37 -16.44 15.76 19.87
C LEU A 37 -17.31 17.00 19.62
N PHE A 38 -17.79 17.18 18.40
CA PHE A 38 -18.68 18.29 18.06
C PHE A 38 -20.02 18.20 18.80
N MET A 39 -20.63 17.01 18.88
CA MET A 39 -21.84 16.77 19.67
C MET A 39 -21.62 17.08 21.16
N LEU A 40 -20.49 16.66 21.73
CA LEU A 40 -20.14 16.97 23.12
C LEU A 40 -19.98 18.47 23.34
N MET A 41 -19.27 19.17 22.43
CA MET A 41 -19.12 20.62 22.47
C MET A 41 -20.48 21.34 22.42
N MET A 42 -21.35 20.95 21.49
CA MET A 42 -22.69 21.53 21.37
C MET A 42 -23.57 21.27 22.59
N SER A 43 -23.46 20.08 23.21
CA SER A 43 -24.20 19.77 24.44
C SER A 43 -23.76 20.63 25.62
N ASP A 44 -22.45 20.91 25.74
CA ASP A 44 -21.90 21.77 26.80
C ASP A 44 -22.35 23.22 26.60
N VAL A 45 -22.25 23.73 25.37
CA VAL A 45 -22.73 25.09 25.02
C VAL A 45 -24.23 25.24 25.25
N ALA A 46 -25.03 24.21 24.95
CA ALA A 46 -26.48 24.20 25.17
C ALA A 46 -26.87 24.32 26.65
N LEU A 47 -26.02 23.83 27.56
CA LEU A 47 -26.25 23.86 29.01
C LEU A 47 -25.74 25.14 29.67
N THR A 48 -24.75 25.81 29.07
CA THR A 48 -24.08 26.97 29.67
C THR A 48 -24.56 28.32 29.15
N LEU A 49 -25.49 28.37 28.16
CA LEU A 49 -25.96 29.60 27.49
C LEU A 49 -26.17 30.79 28.45
N PRO A 50 -25.23 31.74 28.51
CA PRO A 50 -25.46 33.08 29.04
C PRO A 50 -26.05 33.93 27.91
N ASN A 51 -26.99 34.83 28.22
CA ASN A 51 -27.66 35.70 27.24
C ASN A 51 -26.75 36.78 26.60
N ASP A 52 -25.44 36.75 26.88
CA ASP A 52 -24.45 37.72 26.41
C ASP A 52 -23.61 37.14 25.27
N GLY A 53 -23.83 37.66 24.05
CA GLY A 53 -23.24 37.15 22.82
C GLY A 53 -21.71 37.20 22.76
N ASP A 54 -21.07 38.17 23.42
CA ASP A 54 -19.60 38.31 23.39
C ASP A 54 -18.90 37.22 24.22
N LEU A 55 -19.43 36.90 25.40
CA LEU A 55 -18.94 35.79 26.23
C LEU A 55 -19.12 34.42 25.57
N MET A 56 -20.10 34.28 24.68
CA MET A 56 -20.29 33.05 23.90
C MET A 56 -19.21 32.85 22.83
N TRP A 57 -18.79 33.92 22.13
CA TRP A 57 -17.80 33.81 21.06
C TRP A 57 -16.42 33.42 21.57
N ASP A 58 -15.98 34.01 22.68
CA ASP A 58 -14.68 33.68 23.30
C ASP A 58 -14.65 32.22 23.78
N GLN A 59 -15.69 31.78 24.49
CA GLN A 59 -15.80 30.40 24.97
C GLN A 59 -15.87 29.39 23.81
N LEU A 60 -16.61 29.69 22.74
CA LEU A 60 -16.70 28.83 21.58
C LEU A 60 -15.35 28.71 20.87
N SER A 61 -14.60 29.81 20.74
CA SER A 61 -13.29 29.83 20.09
C SER A 61 -12.24 29.00 20.83
N GLU A 62 -12.19 29.10 22.16
CA GLU A 62 -11.26 28.33 23.01
C GLU A 62 -11.60 26.83 22.96
N ARG A 63 -12.89 26.49 23.05
CA ARG A 63 -13.37 25.09 22.94
C ARG A 63 -13.08 24.49 21.57
N LEU A 64 -13.28 25.24 20.49
CA LEU A 64 -12.97 24.81 19.13
C LEU A 64 -11.46 24.57 18.95
N LEU A 65 -10.62 25.48 19.44
CA LEU A 65 -9.16 25.31 19.42
C LEU A 65 -8.73 24.07 20.20
N PHE A 66 -9.34 23.80 21.35
CA PHE A 66 -9.08 22.58 22.13
C PHE A 66 -9.48 21.30 21.39
N VAL A 67 -10.65 21.28 20.76
CA VAL A 67 -11.14 20.15 19.95
C VAL A 67 -10.23 19.89 18.76
N ILE A 68 -9.90 20.94 17.98
CA ILE A 68 -9.01 20.84 16.83
C ILE A 68 -7.61 20.38 17.29
N GLY A 69 -7.05 21.02 18.31
CA GLY A 69 -5.73 20.68 18.85
C GLY A 69 -5.64 19.22 19.30
N THR A 70 -6.64 18.75 20.04
CA THR A 70 -6.73 17.35 20.47
C THR A 70 -6.86 16.38 19.29
N SER A 71 -7.72 16.68 18.32
CA SER A 71 -7.87 15.88 17.11
C SER A 71 -6.56 15.78 16.32
N PHE A 72 -5.85 16.89 16.13
CA PHE A 72 -4.55 16.87 15.45
C PHE A 72 -3.51 16.06 16.23
N MET A 73 -3.43 16.24 17.54
CA MET A 73 -2.48 15.52 18.40
C MET A 73 -2.67 14.00 18.36
N VAL A 74 -3.91 13.51 18.18
CA VAL A 74 -4.22 12.07 18.10
C VAL A 74 -4.14 11.55 16.67
N PHE A 75 -4.79 12.21 15.70
CA PHE A 75 -4.92 11.68 14.35
C PHE A 75 -3.68 11.84 13.50
N LEU A 76 -2.85 12.86 13.74
CA LEU A 76 -1.61 13.05 12.98
C LEU A 76 -0.62 11.90 13.19
N PRO A 77 -0.22 11.53 14.43
CA PRO A 77 0.66 10.38 14.65
C PRO A 77 0.00 9.06 14.24
N LEU A 78 -1.31 8.89 14.47
CA LEU A 78 -2.04 7.69 14.05
C LEU A 78 -2.00 7.51 12.53
N THR A 79 -2.23 8.58 11.77
CA THR A 79 -2.22 8.55 10.30
C THR A 79 -0.83 8.27 9.76
N LEU A 80 0.21 8.89 10.34
CA LEU A 80 1.60 8.61 9.99
C LEU A 80 1.94 7.14 10.26
N LEU A 81 1.59 6.61 11.43
CA LEU A 81 1.84 5.22 11.79
C LEU A 81 1.17 4.24 10.80
N VAL A 82 -0.13 4.43 10.53
CA VAL A 82 -0.88 3.60 9.59
C VAL A 82 -0.31 3.70 8.17
N GLY A 83 0.06 4.90 7.72
CA GLY A 83 0.68 5.13 6.41
C GLY A 83 2.02 4.41 6.27
N ILE A 84 2.88 4.51 7.29
CA ILE A 84 4.19 3.85 7.35
C ILE A 84 4.01 2.32 7.33
N LEU A 85 3.16 1.77 8.19
CA LEU A 85 2.90 0.32 8.26
C LEU A 85 2.34 -0.23 6.94
N THR A 86 1.46 0.53 6.30
CA THR A 86 0.88 0.17 4.98
C THR A 86 1.97 0.15 3.91
N THR A 87 2.87 1.13 3.94
CA THR A 87 3.97 1.27 2.96
C THR A 87 5.01 0.16 3.10
N PHE A 88 5.35 -0.26 4.34
CA PHE A 88 6.32 -1.33 4.56
C PHE A 88 5.91 -2.66 3.95
N ARG A 89 4.61 -2.99 3.95
CA ARG A 89 4.07 -4.21 3.30
C ARG A 89 4.23 -4.22 1.78
N VAL A 90 4.55 -3.07 1.18
CA VAL A 90 4.81 -2.92 -0.26
C VAL A 90 6.31 -2.79 -0.52
N ALA A 91 7.01 -1.96 0.25
CA ALA A 91 8.44 -1.71 0.08
C ALA A 91 9.30 -2.96 0.30
N GLY A 92 8.93 -3.82 1.27
CA GLY A 92 9.65 -5.07 1.54
C GLY A 92 9.71 -6.01 0.31
N PRO A 93 8.57 -6.43 -0.25
CA PRO A 93 8.54 -7.23 -1.48
C PRO A 93 9.27 -6.61 -2.66
N VAL A 94 9.19 -5.28 -2.83
CA VAL A 94 9.88 -4.57 -3.92
C VAL A 94 11.39 -4.75 -3.85
N PHE A 95 11.99 -4.73 -2.65
CA PHE A 95 13.41 -5.00 -2.47
C PHE A 95 13.79 -6.43 -2.90
N VAL A 96 12.94 -7.41 -2.58
CA VAL A 96 13.13 -8.81 -3.00
C VAL A 96 13.09 -8.94 -4.52
N PHE A 97 12.15 -8.26 -5.18
CA PHE A 97 12.06 -8.24 -6.64
C PHE A 97 13.28 -7.61 -7.30
N HIS A 98 13.80 -6.52 -6.73
CA HIS A 98 15.02 -5.89 -7.23
C HIS A 98 16.23 -6.83 -7.14
N ARG A 99 16.39 -7.53 -6.00
CA ARG A 99 17.47 -8.51 -5.82
C ARG A 99 17.33 -9.69 -6.79
N PHE A 100 16.11 -10.19 -6.98
CA PHE A 100 15.81 -11.27 -7.93
C PHE A 100 16.21 -10.88 -9.36
N LEU A 101 15.78 -9.72 -9.82
CA LEU A 101 16.13 -9.21 -11.17
C LEU A 101 17.62 -8.95 -11.32
N LYS A 102 18.29 -8.46 -10.26
CA LYS A 102 19.73 -8.26 -10.26
C LYS A 102 20.48 -9.59 -10.45
N ASN A 103 20.08 -10.64 -9.73
CA ASN A 103 20.69 -11.96 -9.86
C ASN A 103 20.52 -12.51 -11.29
N ILE A 104 19.31 -12.41 -11.87
CA ILE A 104 19.07 -12.80 -13.27
C ILE A 104 20.00 -12.05 -14.22
N ARG A 105 20.12 -10.72 -14.05
CA ARG A 105 20.98 -9.88 -14.89
C ARG A 105 22.46 -10.30 -14.80
N GLU A 106 22.90 -10.77 -13.63
CA GLU A 106 24.27 -11.22 -13.39
C GLU A 106 24.51 -12.67 -13.84
N GLY A 107 23.50 -13.36 -14.36
CA GLY A 107 23.59 -14.78 -14.74
C GLY A 107 23.60 -15.74 -13.55
N ASN A 108 23.29 -15.25 -12.34
CA ASN A 108 23.20 -16.06 -11.13
C ASN A 108 21.79 -16.63 -10.97
N ASP A 109 21.66 -17.82 -10.36
CA ASP A 109 20.35 -18.36 -9.99
C ASP A 109 19.70 -17.45 -8.92
N PRO A 110 18.58 -16.77 -9.24
CA PRO A 110 17.92 -15.86 -8.32
C PRO A 110 17.12 -16.59 -7.22
N GLY A 111 16.94 -17.91 -7.33
CA GLY A 111 16.09 -18.71 -6.45
C GLY A 111 14.60 -18.48 -6.69
N VAL A 112 13.75 -18.87 -5.73
CA VAL A 112 12.29 -18.66 -5.79
C VAL A 112 11.88 -17.51 -4.88
N ILE A 113 11.11 -16.56 -5.42
CA ILE A 113 10.54 -15.47 -4.61
C ILE A 113 9.45 -16.03 -3.70
N ARG A 114 9.61 -15.87 -2.39
CA ARG A 114 8.60 -16.20 -1.38
C ARG A 114 8.29 -14.98 -0.51
N LEU A 115 7.07 -14.46 -0.64
CA LEU A 115 6.59 -13.34 0.17
C LEU A 115 5.92 -13.82 1.46
N ARG A 116 5.86 -12.96 2.48
CA ARG A 116 5.20 -13.25 3.75
C ARG A 116 3.69 -13.16 3.57
N LYS A 117 2.90 -13.92 4.34
CA LYS A 117 1.41 -13.92 4.28
C LYS A 117 0.77 -12.51 4.34
N GLY A 118 1.44 -11.55 4.98
CA GLY A 118 0.95 -10.18 5.12
C GLY A 118 1.22 -9.27 3.92
N ASP A 119 2.09 -9.69 3.00
CA ASP A 119 2.48 -8.92 1.82
C ASP A 119 1.38 -9.00 0.76
N LYS A 120 1.29 -7.98 -0.11
CA LYS A 120 0.18 -7.85 -1.07
C LYS A 120 0.57 -8.11 -2.53
N LEU A 121 1.86 -8.37 -2.78
CA LEU A 121 2.43 -8.50 -4.12
C LEU A 121 2.65 -9.98 -4.53
N HIS A 122 1.88 -10.91 -3.95
CA HIS A 122 1.97 -12.34 -4.26
C HIS A 122 1.74 -12.62 -5.75
N ASP A 123 0.70 -12.03 -6.35
CA ASP A 123 0.39 -12.22 -7.77
C ASP A 123 1.58 -11.80 -8.68
N LEU A 124 2.36 -10.77 -8.28
CA LEU A 124 3.56 -10.35 -9.00
C LEU A 124 4.75 -11.30 -8.76
N ALA A 125 4.92 -11.77 -7.52
CA ALA A 125 5.95 -12.76 -7.19
C ALA A 125 5.75 -14.05 -7.99
N ASP A 126 4.51 -14.54 -8.07
CA ASP A 126 4.16 -15.76 -8.81
C ASP A 126 4.42 -15.58 -10.31
N ALA A 127 4.04 -14.43 -10.87
CA ALA A 127 4.31 -14.10 -12.27
C ALA A 127 5.82 -14.04 -12.58
N MET A 128 6.63 -13.46 -11.68
CA MET A 128 8.09 -13.40 -11.83
C MET A 128 8.74 -14.79 -11.72
N ASN A 129 8.31 -15.61 -10.77
CA ASN A 129 8.78 -16.98 -10.63
C ASN A 129 8.45 -17.81 -11.88
N ALA A 130 7.22 -17.71 -12.39
CA ALA A 130 6.79 -18.41 -13.60
C ALA A 130 7.59 -17.95 -14.84
N ALA A 131 7.85 -16.65 -14.96
CA ALA A 131 8.65 -16.11 -16.05
C ALA A 131 10.10 -16.65 -16.02
N TYR A 132 10.73 -16.70 -14.84
CA TYR A 132 12.08 -17.25 -14.72
C TYR A 132 12.12 -18.76 -14.96
N ALA A 133 11.13 -19.52 -14.49
CA ALA A 133 11.02 -20.95 -14.76
C ALA A 133 10.97 -21.24 -16.26
N ALA A 134 10.19 -20.48 -17.03
CA ALA A 134 10.10 -20.63 -18.48
C ALA A 134 11.39 -20.25 -19.22
N ILE A 135 12.20 -19.33 -18.67
CA ILE A 135 13.53 -19.02 -19.22
C ILE A 135 14.47 -20.19 -18.99
N LYS A 136 14.49 -20.74 -17.77
CA LYS A 136 15.35 -21.85 -17.38
C LYS A 136 15.04 -23.14 -18.17
N GLU A 137 13.76 -23.46 -18.35
CA GLU A 137 13.31 -24.61 -19.15
C GLU A 137 13.83 -24.51 -20.61
N ARG A 138 13.78 -23.33 -21.22
CA ARG A 138 14.31 -23.12 -22.58
C ARG A 138 15.83 -23.22 -22.64
N GLU A 139 16.52 -22.78 -21.60
CA GLU A 139 17.98 -22.90 -21.51
C GLU A 139 18.38 -24.38 -21.41
N ASP A 140 17.70 -25.14 -20.56
CA ASP A 140 17.90 -26.59 -20.40
C ASP A 140 17.61 -27.35 -21.71
N ASP A 141 16.53 -27.00 -22.43
CA ASP A 141 16.18 -27.58 -23.74
C ASP A 141 17.25 -27.31 -24.81
N VAL A 142 17.83 -26.10 -24.83
CA VAL A 142 18.89 -25.74 -25.77
C VAL A 142 20.16 -26.53 -25.45
N VAL A 143 20.55 -26.64 -24.17
CA VAL A 143 21.73 -27.41 -23.75
C VAL A 143 21.56 -28.89 -24.09
N ALA A 144 20.38 -29.47 -23.84
CA ALA A 144 20.07 -30.86 -24.15
C ALA A 144 20.20 -31.14 -25.66
N ASN A 145 19.64 -30.28 -26.51
CA ASN A 145 19.72 -30.46 -27.97
C ASN A 145 21.14 -30.28 -28.52
N THR A 146 21.94 -29.37 -27.96
CA THR A 146 23.31 -29.10 -28.46
C THR A 146 24.26 -30.27 -28.14
N GLY A 147 24.11 -30.93 -26.99
CA GLY A 147 24.91 -32.10 -26.60
C GLY A 147 24.65 -33.34 -27.46
N THR A 148 23.45 -33.49 -28.03
CA THR A 148 23.12 -34.59 -28.95
C THR A 148 23.79 -34.45 -30.31
N THR A 149 24.02 -33.23 -30.79
CA THR A 149 24.63 -32.97 -32.11
C THR A 149 26.13 -33.27 -32.09
N GLU A 150 26.83 -32.96 -31.00
CA GLU A 150 28.26 -33.25 -30.84
C GLU A 150 28.56 -34.76 -30.75
N GLN A 151 27.61 -35.55 -30.23
CA GLN A 151 27.75 -37.01 -30.18
C GLN A 151 27.44 -37.69 -31.52
N ALA A 152 26.69 -37.03 -32.42
CA ALA A 152 26.37 -37.55 -33.75
C ALA A 152 27.49 -37.30 -34.78
N ASP A 153 28.26 -36.21 -34.63
CA ASP A 153 29.42 -35.90 -35.50
C ASP A 153 30.71 -36.63 -35.08
N ALA A 154 30.74 -37.25 -33.89
CA ALA A 154 31.87 -38.01 -33.38
C ALA A 154 31.77 -39.54 -33.64
N ALA A 155 30.72 -39.99 -34.32
CA ALA A 155 30.46 -41.40 -34.68
C ALA A 155 30.52 -41.61 -36.20
#